data_AF-A0A383CY20-F1
#
_entry.id   AF-A0A383CY20-F1
#
_cell.length_a   1.000
_cell.length_b   1.000
_cell.length_c   1.000
_cell.angle_alpha   90.00
_cell.angle_beta   90.00
_cell.angle_gamma   90.00
#
_symmetry.space_group_name_H-M   'P 1'
#
loop_
_entity.id
_entity.type
_entity.pdbx_description
1 polymer ?
#
loop_
_entity_poly.entity_id
_entity_poly.type
_entity_poly.pdbx_seq_one_letter_code
_entity_poly.pdbx_strand_id
1 'polypeptide(L)'
;MATILSRVGCGQFGLRQSNGANTHLVSGSRLIALDRGDGRIRPVAVGECLRRLVASCLVRAHRPDIEHRCLRANNLAFSNDGCNVGIKTVQTLLQANPEWLCVETDLANAFQRASREDMLAELYADDGLRDLVPLFLSLYSGSSNLFYAEVAMLLSREGSQQGCPLGTLLFVLSTAATVEDVIAAFPNVTVVAFADDVRFLG
;
A
#
# COMPACT_ATOMS: atom_id res chain seq x y z
N MET A 1 13.19 6.50 27.54
CA MET A 1 12.76 7.82 27.00
C MET A 1 12.26 7.58 25.58
N ALA A 2 10.98 7.85 25.26
CA ALA A 2 10.45 7.59 23.91
C ALA A 2 11.04 8.59 22.91
N THR A 3 11.62 8.10 21.81
CA THR A 3 12.15 8.95 20.74
C THR A 3 11.01 9.65 19.99
N ILE A 4 11.31 10.75 19.29
CA ILE A 4 10.32 11.42 18.43
C ILE A 4 9.73 10.44 17.40
N LEU A 5 10.57 9.55 16.85
CA LEU A 5 10.15 8.54 15.88
C LEU A 5 9.17 7.52 16.49
N SER A 6 9.46 7.02 17.70
CA SER A 6 8.56 6.09 18.40
C SER A 6 7.20 6.72 18.70
N ARG A 7 7.18 7.99 19.11
CA ARG A 7 5.92 8.72 19.35
C ARG A 7 5.09 8.86 18.07
N VAL A 8 5.73 9.28 16.97
CA VAL A 8 5.05 9.39 15.66
C VAL A 8 4.55 8.02 15.18
N GLY A 9 5.33 6.95 15.38
CA GLY A 9 4.92 5.58 15.06
C GLY A 9 3.68 5.15 15.83
N CYS A 10 3.55 5.58 17.08
CA CYS A 10 2.35 5.38 17.91
C CYS A 10 1.21 6.37 17.62
N GLY A 11 1.25 7.11 16.51
CA GLY A 11 0.22 8.09 16.14
C GLY A 11 0.19 9.35 17.02
N GLN A 12 1.23 9.58 17.84
CA GLN A 12 1.31 10.72 18.75
C GLN A 12 2.05 11.89 18.11
N PHE A 13 1.30 12.92 17.68
CA PHE A 13 1.84 14.12 17.05
C PHE A 13 1.81 15.33 17.99
N GLY A 14 2.87 16.13 17.97
CA GLY A 14 2.98 17.37 18.77
C GLY A 14 3.44 17.16 20.22
N LEU A 15 3.25 18.19 21.04
CA LEU A 15 3.57 18.17 22.47
C LEU A 15 2.57 17.32 23.25
N ARG A 16 2.94 16.78 24.41
CA ARG A 16 2.02 16.01 25.28
C ARG A 16 0.77 16.80 25.70
N GLN A 17 0.85 18.13 25.69
CA GLN A 17 -0.24 19.04 26.01
C GLN A 17 -1.10 19.41 24.78
N SER A 18 -0.79 18.89 23.59
CA SER A 18 -1.55 19.12 22.37
C SER A 18 -2.92 18.45 22.48
N ASN A 19 -3.97 19.15 22.06
CA ASN A 19 -5.34 18.63 21.96
C ASN A 19 -5.59 17.83 20.67
N GLY A 20 -4.57 17.59 19.85
CA GLY A 20 -4.70 16.84 18.59
C GLY A 20 -5.42 17.59 17.47
N ALA A 21 -5.72 18.88 17.63
CA ALA A 21 -6.43 19.68 16.62
C ALA A 21 -5.68 19.75 15.27
N ASN A 22 -4.35 19.56 15.29
CA ASN A 22 -3.48 19.70 14.11
C ASN A 22 -3.07 18.37 13.46
N THR A 23 -3.67 17.24 13.81
CA THR A 23 -3.32 15.93 13.21
C THR A 23 -3.51 15.92 11.68
N HIS A 24 -4.44 16.74 11.17
CA HIS A 24 -4.66 16.98 9.75
C HIS A 24 -3.43 17.53 9.00
N LEU A 25 -2.50 18.21 9.70
CA LEU A 25 -1.25 18.69 9.11
C LEU A 25 -0.28 17.55 8.79
N VAL A 26 -0.40 16.43 9.51
CA VAL A 26 0.45 15.26 9.32
C VAL A 26 -0.13 14.37 8.22
N SER A 27 -1.45 14.15 8.23
CA SER A 27 -2.12 13.32 7.24
C SER A 27 -2.22 14.00 5.86
N GLY A 28 -2.18 15.34 5.85
CA GLY A 28 -2.15 16.16 4.63
C GLY A 28 -0.88 16.00 3.79
N SER A 29 -0.92 16.45 2.54
CA SER A 29 0.20 16.34 1.59
C SER A 29 0.19 17.41 0.52
N ARG A 30 1.39 17.76 0.03
CA ARG A 30 1.54 18.51 -1.21
C ARG A 30 1.30 17.56 -2.38
N LEU A 31 0.35 17.88 -3.25
CA LEU A 31 0.03 17.10 -4.43
C LEU A 31 0.84 17.59 -5.63
N ILE A 32 1.49 16.66 -6.31
CA ILE A 32 2.16 16.89 -7.60
C ILE A 32 1.45 16.05 -8.65
N ALA A 33 0.94 16.70 -9.70
CA ALA A 33 0.39 16.03 -10.86
C ALA A 33 1.54 15.73 -11.83
N LEU A 34 1.99 14.48 -11.89
CA LEU A 34 2.99 14.04 -12.86
C LEU A 34 2.30 13.68 -14.17
N ASP A 35 2.76 14.26 -15.28
CA ASP A 35 2.31 13.89 -16.62
C ASP A 35 2.88 12.51 -16.99
N ARG A 36 2.01 11.60 -17.42
CA ARG A 36 2.39 10.28 -17.95
C ARG A 36 2.32 10.20 -19.47
N GLY A 37 1.97 11.28 -20.16
CA GLY A 37 1.62 11.28 -21.58
C GLY A 37 0.16 10.88 -21.81
N ASP A 38 -0.32 11.10 -23.03
CA ASP A 38 -1.66 10.74 -23.50
C ASP A 38 -2.81 11.25 -22.61
N GLY A 39 -2.63 12.41 -21.98
CA GLY A 39 -3.61 13.01 -21.08
C GLY A 39 -3.79 12.27 -19.74
N ARG A 40 -2.94 11.28 -19.44
CA ARG A 40 -2.95 10.54 -18.17
C ARG A 40 -2.09 11.26 -17.14
N ILE A 41 -2.64 11.45 -15.94
CA ILE A 41 -1.96 12.11 -14.83
C ILE A 41 -1.74 11.11 -13.71
N ARG A 42 -0.54 11.10 -13.11
CA ARG A 42 -0.25 10.38 -11.88
C ARG A 42 -0.13 11.37 -10.71
N PRO A 43 -1.10 11.44 -9.80
CA PRO A 43 -1.01 12.31 -8.65
C PRO A 43 -0.11 11.68 -7.59
N VAL A 44 0.96 12.39 -7.21
CA VAL A 44 1.89 12.01 -6.15
C VAL A 44 1.68 12.93 -4.95
N ALA A 45 1.30 12.33 -3.83
CA ALA A 45 1.08 13.01 -2.56
C ALA A 45 2.39 12.99 -1.75
N VAL A 46 3.08 14.12 -1.74
CA VAL A 46 4.30 14.32 -0.97
C VAL A 46 3.94 14.67 0.47
N GLY A 47 4.03 13.65 1.32
CA GLY A 47 3.85 13.78 2.76
C GLY A 47 4.92 14.56 3.49
N GLU A 48 4.57 15.00 4.69
CA GLU A 48 5.52 15.56 5.66
C GLU A 48 6.69 14.59 5.93
N CYS A 49 7.88 15.16 6.14
CA CYS A 49 9.15 14.43 6.23
C CYS A 49 9.21 13.44 7.40
N LEU A 50 8.77 13.82 8.60
CA LEU A 50 8.76 12.94 9.78
C LEU A 50 7.84 11.75 9.56
N ARG A 51 6.63 11.94 9.02
CA ARG A 51 5.74 10.79 8.75
C ARG A 51 6.32 9.85 7.71
N ARG A 52 7.02 10.36 6.68
CA ARG A 52 7.70 9.55 5.66
C ARG A 52 8.87 8.78 6.27
N LEU A 53 9.67 9.42 7.11
CA LEU A 53 10.78 8.78 7.80
C LEU A 53 10.28 7.64 8.69
N VAL A 54 9.25 7.89 9.51
CA VAL A 54 8.70 6.88 10.42
C VAL A 54 8.06 5.73 9.65
N ALA A 55 7.28 6.03 8.60
CA ALA A 55 6.71 5.01 7.72
C ALA A 55 7.80 4.12 7.12
N SER A 56 8.88 4.70 6.59
CA SER A 56 10.02 3.94 6.06
C SER A 56 10.73 3.11 7.14
N CYS A 57 10.88 3.64 8.35
CA CYS A 57 11.46 2.89 9.47
C CYS A 57 10.60 1.69 9.86
N LEU A 58 9.28 1.84 9.92
CA LEU A 58 8.35 0.74 10.23
C LEU A 58 8.36 -0.32 9.13
N VAL A 59 8.28 0.08 7.85
CA VAL A 59 8.38 -0.87 6.72
C VAL A 59 9.70 -1.65 6.78
N ARG A 60 10.80 -0.99 7.12
CA ARG A 60 12.10 -1.66 7.27
C ARG A 60 12.14 -2.59 8.48
N ALA A 61 11.57 -2.18 9.62
CA ALA A 61 11.59 -2.95 10.86
C ALA A 61 10.73 -4.23 10.75
N HIS A 62 9.58 -4.15 10.09
CA HIS A 62 8.63 -5.24 9.91
C HIS A 62 8.78 -5.93 8.54
N ARG A 63 9.91 -5.75 7.84
CA ARG A 63 10.09 -6.31 6.49
C ARG A 63 9.81 -7.82 6.42
N PRO A 64 10.30 -8.66 7.35
CA PRO A 64 10.01 -10.10 7.32
C PRO A 64 8.52 -10.43 7.44
N ASP A 65 7.82 -9.76 8.36
CA ASP A 65 6.38 -9.97 8.59
C ASP A 65 5.55 -9.48 7.41
N ILE A 66 5.93 -8.32 6.84
CA ILE A 66 5.32 -7.76 5.63
C ILE A 66 5.50 -8.73 4.45
N GLU A 67 6.71 -9.24 4.22
CA GLU A 67 6.99 -10.18 3.14
C GLU A 67 6.18 -11.46 3.32
N HIS A 68 6.15 -12.03 4.53
CA HIS A 68 5.34 -13.19 4.87
C HIS A 68 3.85 -12.96 4.59
N ARG A 69 3.29 -11.83 5.02
CA ARG A 69 1.88 -11.50 4.77
C ARG A 69 1.60 -11.35 3.27
N CYS A 70 2.45 -10.66 2.51
CA CYS A 70 2.26 -10.47 1.07
C CYS A 70 2.30 -11.79 0.30
N LEU A 71 3.19 -12.71 0.70
CA LEU A 71 3.33 -14.03 0.07
C LEU A 71 2.10 -14.92 0.25
N ARG A 72 1.32 -14.76 1.33
CA ARG A 72 0.04 -15.48 1.49
C ARG A 72 -0.96 -15.17 0.38
N ALA A 73 -0.91 -13.97 -0.18
CA ALA A 73 -1.70 -13.55 -1.33
C ALA A 73 -0.93 -13.67 -2.66
N ASN A 74 0.14 -14.49 -2.71
CA ASN A 74 1.06 -14.63 -3.84
C ASN A 74 1.59 -13.29 -4.39
N ASN A 75 1.70 -12.25 -3.55
CA ASN A 75 2.16 -10.93 -3.95
C ASN A 75 3.64 -10.73 -3.62
N LEU A 76 4.43 -10.54 -4.67
CA LEU A 76 5.89 -10.45 -4.62
C LEU A 76 6.41 -9.03 -4.39
N ALA A 77 5.54 -8.05 -4.08
CA ALA A 77 5.91 -6.63 -3.94
C ALA A 77 7.03 -6.37 -2.91
N PHE A 78 7.12 -7.20 -1.87
CA PHE A 78 8.13 -7.08 -0.81
C PHE A 78 9.21 -8.16 -0.87
N SER A 79 9.08 -9.10 -1.79
CA SER A 79 10.04 -10.18 -2.01
C SER A 79 11.34 -9.67 -2.62
N ASN A 80 12.45 -10.31 -2.25
CA ASN A 80 13.73 -10.05 -2.90
C ASN A 80 13.65 -10.35 -4.39
N ASP A 81 13.97 -9.35 -5.22
CA ASP A 81 13.88 -9.43 -6.69
C ASP A 81 12.48 -9.86 -7.20
N GLY A 82 11.42 -9.55 -6.45
CA GLY A 82 10.07 -10.05 -6.70
C GLY A 82 9.52 -9.76 -8.11
N CYS A 83 9.92 -8.65 -8.73
CA CYS A 83 9.53 -8.32 -10.10
C CYS A 83 10.10 -9.33 -11.11
N ASN A 84 11.41 -9.61 -11.04
CA ASN A 84 12.07 -10.57 -11.92
C ASN A 84 11.58 -12.00 -11.66
N VAL A 85 11.39 -12.36 -10.38
CA VAL A 85 10.79 -13.65 -9.99
C VAL A 85 9.41 -13.78 -10.61
N GLY A 86 8.54 -12.79 -10.48
CA GLY A 86 7.19 -12.81 -11.06
C GLY A 86 7.21 -12.97 -12.58
N ILE A 87 8.01 -12.17 -13.29
CA ILE A 87 8.13 -12.24 -14.76
C ILE A 87 8.63 -13.62 -15.19
N LYS A 88 9.70 -14.13 -14.57
CA LYS A 88 10.26 -15.44 -14.93
C LYS A 88 9.30 -16.59 -14.63
N THR A 89 8.56 -16.52 -13.53
CA THR A 89 7.53 -17.52 -13.19
C THR A 89 6.46 -17.55 -14.28
N VAL A 90 5.91 -16.40 -14.65
CA VAL A 90 4.91 -16.28 -15.72
C VAL A 90 5.44 -16.85 -17.04
N GLN A 91 6.64 -16.43 -17.46
CA GLN A 91 7.26 -16.90 -18.71
C GLN A 91 7.49 -18.42 -18.71
N THR A 92 8.05 -18.95 -17.62
CA THR A 92 8.38 -20.38 -17.49
C THR A 92 7.11 -21.23 -17.53
N LEU A 93 6.04 -20.81 -16.86
CA LEU A 93 4.77 -21.54 -16.83
C LEU A 93 4.08 -21.57 -18.19
N LEU A 94 4.04 -20.44 -18.91
CA LEU A 94 3.45 -20.40 -20.25
C LEU A 94 4.28 -21.16 -21.29
N GLN A 95 5.61 -21.18 -21.16
CA GLN A 95 6.47 -21.99 -22.02
C GLN A 95 6.28 -23.49 -21.79
N ALA A 96 6.14 -23.90 -20.52
CA ALA A 96 5.90 -25.28 -20.15
C ALA A 96 4.48 -25.75 -20.50
N ASN A 97 3.52 -24.82 -20.58
CA ASN A 97 2.11 -25.11 -20.86
C ASN A 97 1.58 -24.21 -21.99
N PRO A 98 1.83 -24.55 -23.27
CA PRO A 98 1.50 -23.69 -24.41
C PRO A 98 0.01 -23.38 -24.61
N GLU A 99 -0.87 -24.19 -24.03
CA GLU A 99 -2.34 -24.02 -24.09
C GLU A 99 -2.88 -23.11 -22.97
N TRP A 100 -2.05 -22.73 -21.98
CA TRP A 100 -2.49 -21.87 -20.88
C TRP A 100 -2.69 -20.43 -21.35
N LEU A 101 -3.68 -19.77 -20.74
CA LEU A 101 -3.90 -18.34 -20.90
C LEU A 101 -3.32 -17.59 -19.72
N CYS A 102 -2.90 -16.35 -19.96
CA CYS A 102 -2.54 -15.41 -18.90
C CYS A 102 -3.53 -14.25 -18.92
N VAL A 103 -4.28 -14.09 -17.82
CA VAL A 103 -5.20 -12.97 -17.62
C VAL A 103 -4.58 -12.03 -16.59
N GLU A 104 -4.49 -10.74 -16.94
CA GLU A 104 -3.92 -9.70 -16.07
C GLU A 104 -4.99 -8.68 -15.68
N THR A 105 -4.94 -8.21 -14.44
CA THR A 105 -5.81 -7.14 -13.95
C THR A 105 -5.27 -5.76 -14.34
N ASP A 106 -6.14 -4.89 -14.87
CA ASP A 106 -5.82 -3.46 -15.08
C ASP A 106 -6.67 -2.58 -14.14
N LEU A 107 -6.10 -2.23 -12.99
CA LEU A 107 -6.79 -1.48 -11.95
C LEU A 107 -6.52 0.03 -12.07
N ALA A 108 -7.48 0.77 -12.64
CA ALA A 108 -7.37 2.22 -12.75
C ALA A 108 -7.35 2.90 -11.37
N ASN A 109 -6.26 3.61 -11.06
CA ASN A 109 -6.04 4.30 -9.77
C ASN A 109 -6.15 3.36 -8.56
N ALA A 110 -5.63 2.14 -8.68
CA ALA A 110 -5.74 1.06 -7.70
C ALA A 110 -5.46 1.54 -6.26
N PHE A 111 -4.32 2.21 -6.06
CA PHE A 111 -3.89 2.73 -4.77
C PHE A 111 -4.88 3.71 -4.14
N GLN A 112 -5.47 4.62 -4.90
CA GLN A 112 -6.38 5.66 -4.39
C GLN A 112 -7.82 5.17 -4.17
N ARG A 113 -8.17 4.01 -4.72
CA ARG A 113 -9.52 3.42 -4.62
C ARG A 113 -9.60 2.24 -3.67
N ALA A 114 -8.46 1.69 -3.29
CA ALA A 114 -8.34 0.59 -2.35
C ALA A 114 -9.00 0.89 -0.99
N SER A 115 -9.77 -0.07 -0.47
CA SER A 115 -10.52 0.04 0.77
C SER A 115 -9.61 0.18 1.99
N ARG A 116 -9.74 1.30 2.71
CA ARG A 116 -9.05 1.54 3.99
C ARG A 116 -9.60 0.68 5.12
N GLU A 117 -10.84 0.24 5.02
CA GLU A 117 -11.43 -0.69 5.97
C GLU A 117 -10.74 -2.05 5.87
N ASP A 118 -10.57 -2.57 4.65
CA ASP A 118 -9.88 -3.84 4.42
C ASP A 118 -8.41 -3.76 4.81
N MET A 119 -7.73 -2.64 4.51
CA MET A 119 -6.38 -2.35 5.01
C MET A 119 -6.29 -2.47 6.53
N LEU A 120 -7.23 -1.85 7.24
CA LEU A 120 -7.23 -1.82 8.69
C LEU A 120 -7.54 -3.21 9.27
N ALA A 121 -8.50 -3.93 8.70
CA ALA A 121 -8.86 -5.27 9.09
C ALA A 121 -7.65 -6.21 9.00
N GLU A 122 -6.92 -6.18 7.88
CA GLU A 122 -5.71 -6.98 7.66
C GLU A 122 -4.56 -6.61 8.61
N LEU A 123 -4.34 -5.31 8.85
CA LEU A 123 -3.35 -4.85 9.83
C LEU A 123 -3.67 -5.33 11.26
N TYR A 124 -4.95 -5.42 11.62
CA TYR A 124 -5.36 -5.93 12.93
C TYR A 124 -5.26 -7.44 13.05
N ALA A 125 -5.59 -8.16 11.97
CA ALA A 125 -5.62 -9.61 11.91
C ALA A 125 -4.22 -10.24 11.99
N ASP A 126 -3.18 -9.55 11.53
CA ASP A 126 -1.79 -10.02 11.57
C ASP A 126 -1.03 -9.42 12.75
N ASP A 127 -0.64 -10.26 13.72
CA ASP A 127 0.13 -9.85 14.90
C ASP A 127 1.46 -9.16 14.53
N GLY A 128 2.11 -9.57 13.44
CA GLY A 128 3.38 -8.99 12.98
C GLY A 128 3.22 -7.61 12.35
N LEU A 129 2.00 -7.24 11.95
CA LEU A 129 1.68 -5.94 11.35
C LEU A 129 0.93 -4.98 12.28
N ARG A 130 0.49 -5.46 13.45
CA ARG A 130 -0.32 -4.66 14.38
C ARG A 130 0.36 -3.37 14.85
N ASP A 131 1.69 -3.34 14.91
CA ASP A 131 2.48 -2.16 15.27
C ASP A 131 2.36 -1.01 14.24
N LEU A 132 1.89 -1.28 13.03
CA LEU A 132 1.65 -0.26 11.99
C LEU A 132 0.29 0.44 12.16
N VAL A 133 -0.63 -0.15 12.92
CA VAL A 133 -2.01 0.37 13.11
C VAL A 133 -2.04 1.81 13.62
N PRO A 134 -1.28 2.22 14.65
CA PRO A 134 -1.37 3.58 15.16
C PRO A 134 -0.95 4.62 14.12
N LEU A 135 0.10 4.35 13.34
CA LEU A 135 0.50 5.22 12.24
C LEU A 135 -0.56 5.21 11.14
N PHE A 136 -1.10 4.05 10.77
CA PHE A 136 -2.19 3.96 9.78
C PHE A 136 -3.38 4.83 10.19
N LEU A 137 -3.90 4.67 11.41
CA LEU A 137 -5.04 5.44 11.91
C LEU A 137 -4.76 6.94 11.86
N SER A 138 -3.56 7.36 12.21
CA SER A 138 -3.21 8.79 12.17
C SER A 138 -3.17 9.40 10.76
N LEU A 139 -2.94 8.57 9.74
CA LEU A 139 -2.81 9.01 8.35
C LEU A 139 -4.08 8.79 7.52
N TYR A 140 -4.86 7.76 7.84
CA TYR A 140 -5.89 7.20 6.97
C TYR A 140 -7.26 6.95 7.64
N SER A 141 -7.42 7.14 8.96
CA SER A 141 -8.75 6.97 9.61
C SER A 141 -9.80 8.00 9.18
N GLY A 142 -9.38 9.09 8.53
CA GLY A 142 -10.27 10.14 8.04
C GLY A 142 -9.81 10.71 6.71
N SER A 143 -10.50 11.76 6.27
CA SER A 143 -10.12 12.48 5.06
C SER A 143 -8.84 13.30 5.29
N SER A 144 -7.93 13.26 4.32
CA SER A 144 -6.68 14.03 4.35
C SER A 144 -6.65 15.07 3.24
N ASN A 145 -6.16 16.27 3.55
CA ASN A 145 -6.09 17.38 2.59
C ASN A 145 -4.89 17.23 1.65
N LEU A 146 -5.13 17.22 0.34
CA LEU A 146 -4.13 17.21 -0.72
C LEU A 146 -4.08 18.59 -1.36
N PHE A 147 -2.98 19.31 -1.18
CA PHE A 147 -2.81 20.68 -1.67
C PHE A 147 -2.12 20.69 -3.03
N TYR A 148 -2.83 21.08 -4.09
CA TYR A 148 -2.30 21.24 -5.43
C TYR A 148 -1.99 22.71 -5.70
N ALA A 149 -0.71 23.06 -5.59
CA ALA A 149 -0.23 24.44 -5.63
C ALA A 149 -1.08 25.35 -4.72
N GLU A 150 -1.29 26.61 -5.11
CA GLU A 150 -2.21 27.55 -4.48
C GLU A 150 -3.62 27.47 -5.10
N VAL A 151 -3.85 26.49 -5.98
CA VAL A 151 -4.99 26.47 -6.91
C VAL A 151 -6.14 25.63 -6.36
N ALA A 152 -5.84 24.49 -5.75
CA ALA A 152 -6.87 23.55 -5.32
C ALA A 152 -6.48 22.75 -4.08
N MET A 153 -7.50 22.39 -3.30
CA MET A 153 -7.41 21.39 -2.23
C MET A 153 -8.36 20.23 -2.57
N LEU A 154 -7.83 19.01 -2.57
CA LEU A 154 -8.59 17.78 -2.77
C LEU A 154 -8.60 16.95 -1.49
N LEU A 155 -9.60 16.08 -1.35
CA LEU A 155 -9.72 15.19 -0.21
C LEU A 155 -9.32 13.76 -0.59
N SER A 156 -8.33 13.20 0.11
CA SER A 156 -7.98 11.79 0.09
C SER A 156 -8.84 11.05 1.10
N ARG A 157 -9.94 10.45 0.63
CA ARG A 157 -10.93 9.75 1.46
C ARG A 157 -10.73 8.24 1.49
N GLU A 158 -10.27 7.69 0.37
CA GLU A 158 -10.04 6.26 0.18
C GLU A 158 -8.58 6.04 -0.21
N GLY A 159 -8.14 4.78 -0.14
CA GLY A 159 -6.84 4.38 -0.65
C GLY A 159 -5.65 4.93 0.11
N SER A 160 -4.48 4.48 -0.31
CA SER A 160 -3.21 5.00 0.15
C SER A 160 -2.75 6.15 -0.74
N GLN A 161 -2.01 7.08 -0.14
CA GLN A 161 -1.46 8.23 -0.85
C GLN A 161 -0.24 7.78 -1.67
N GLN A 162 -0.27 7.95 -3.00
CA GLN A 162 0.88 7.61 -3.84
C GLN A 162 2.12 8.42 -3.44
N GLY A 163 3.22 7.74 -3.14
CA GLY A 163 4.44 8.34 -2.57
C GLY A 163 4.58 8.13 -1.06
N CYS A 164 3.56 7.60 -0.39
CA CYS A 164 3.67 7.11 0.98
C CYS A 164 4.52 5.81 1.02
N PRO A 165 5.48 5.67 1.93
CA PRO A 165 6.25 4.42 2.08
C PRO A 165 5.39 3.19 2.44
N LEU A 166 4.26 3.39 3.12
CA LEU A 166 3.28 2.32 3.40
C LEU A 166 2.39 1.99 2.20
N GLY A 167 2.42 2.80 1.13
CA GLY A 167 1.40 2.79 0.08
C GLY A 167 1.20 1.43 -0.59
N THR A 168 2.31 0.76 -0.95
CA THR A 168 2.29 -0.57 -1.58
C THR A 168 1.79 -1.64 -0.63
N LEU A 169 2.26 -1.65 0.62
CA LEU A 169 1.76 -2.58 1.64
C LEU A 169 0.25 -2.45 1.80
N LEU A 170 -0.23 -1.22 2.02
CA LEU A 170 -1.64 -0.96 2.22
C LEU A 170 -2.48 -1.38 1.01
N PHE A 171 -2.01 -1.13 -0.22
CA PHE A 171 -2.70 -1.65 -1.39
C PHE A 171 -2.78 -3.18 -1.38
N VAL A 172 -1.66 -3.88 -1.17
CA VAL A 172 -1.64 -5.35 -1.14
C VAL A 172 -2.61 -5.89 -0.09
N LEU A 173 -2.60 -5.33 1.13
CA LEU A 173 -3.53 -5.72 2.20
C LEU A 173 -4.99 -5.53 1.78
N SER A 174 -5.33 -4.40 1.15
CA SER A 174 -6.71 -4.12 0.73
C SER A 174 -7.30 -5.14 -0.25
N THR A 175 -6.43 -5.88 -0.96
CA THR A 175 -6.85 -6.90 -1.94
C THR A 175 -6.57 -8.32 -1.48
N ALA A 176 -5.88 -8.49 -0.35
CA ALA A 176 -5.28 -9.77 0.02
C ALA A 176 -6.32 -10.87 0.24
N ALA A 177 -7.39 -10.58 1.00
CA ALA A 177 -8.48 -11.53 1.23
C ALA A 177 -9.12 -11.98 -0.09
N THR A 178 -9.44 -11.04 -0.99
CA THR A 178 -10.01 -11.34 -2.30
C THR A 178 -9.10 -12.21 -3.15
N VAL A 179 -7.78 -11.95 -3.14
CA VAL A 179 -6.82 -12.77 -3.89
C VAL A 179 -6.68 -14.16 -3.27
N GLU A 180 -6.65 -14.27 -1.95
CA GLU A 180 -6.63 -15.54 -1.22
C GLU A 180 -7.89 -16.38 -1.52
N ASP A 181 -9.06 -15.76 -1.59
CA ASP A 181 -10.32 -16.42 -1.98
C ASP A 181 -10.26 -16.95 -3.43
N VAL A 182 -9.68 -16.19 -4.36
CA VAL A 182 -9.50 -16.64 -5.75
C VAL A 182 -8.53 -17.81 -5.84
N ILE A 183 -7.41 -17.77 -5.10
CA ILE A 183 -6.47 -18.89 -5.02
C ILE A 183 -7.16 -20.15 -4.50
N ALA A 184 -7.99 -20.02 -3.45
CA ALA A 184 -8.72 -21.14 -2.86
C ALA A 184 -9.80 -21.69 -3.79
N ALA A 185 -10.53 -20.82 -4.51
CA ALA A 185 -11.61 -21.19 -5.41
C ALA A 185 -11.11 -21.86 -6.71
N PHE A 186 -9.92 -21.50 -7.17
CA PHE A 186 -9.36 -21.97 -8.45
C PHE A 186 -7.97 -22.60 -8.27
N PRO A 187 -7.86 -23.80 -7.65
CA PRO A 187 -6.58 -24.42 -7.32
C PRO A 187 -5.73 -24.81 -8.54
N ASN A 188 -6.33 -24.89 -9.73
CA ASN A 188 -5.62 -25.15 -10.98
C ASN A 188 -5.12 -23.87 -11.66
N VAL A 189 -5.50 -22.69 -11.16
CA VAL A 189 -5.04 -21.40 -11.67
C VAL A 189 -3.87 -20.94 -10.80
N THR A 190 -2.72 -20.72 -11.42
CA THR A 190 -1.58 -20.12 -10.74
C THR A 190 -1.78 -18.61 -10.68
N VAL A 191 -1.72 -18.04 -9.47
CA VAL A 191 -1.78 -16.59 -9.26
C VAL A 191 -0.38 -16.06 -8.98
N VAL A 192 0.06 -15.07 -9.75
CA VAL A 192 1.32 -14.34 -9.56
C VAL A 192 1.03 -12.85 -9.49
N ALA A 193 1.25 -12.24 -8.33
CA ALA A 193 0.99 -10.81 -8.13
C ALA A 193 2.27 -10.02 -7.84
N PHE A 194 2.31 -8.76 -8.29
CA PHE A 194 3.32 -7.79 -7.92
C PHE A 194 2.65 -6.42 -7.76
N ALA A 195 2.48 -5.96 -6.52
CA ALA A 195 1.68 -4.78 -6.20
C ALA A 195 0.27 -4.88 -6.80
N ASP A 196 -0.13 -3.97 -7.69
CA ASP A 196 -1.43 -3.94 -8.37
C ASP A 196 -1.54 -4.84 -9.61
N ASP A 197 -0.42 -5.36 -10.11
CA ASP A 197 -0.42 -6.28 -11.25
C ASP A 197 -0.66 -7.71 -10.74
N VAL A 198 -1.87 -8.24 -10.94
CA VAL A 198 -2.22 -9.63 -10.62
C VAL A 198 -2.41 -10.41 -11.91
N ARG A 199 -1.69 -11.53 -12.05
CA ARG A 199 -1.74 -12.42 -13.21
C ARG A 199 -2.27 -13.80 -12.81
N PHE A 200 -3.24 -14.27 -13.56
CA PHE A 200 -3.88 -15.58 -13.42
C PHE A 200 -3.47 -16.45 -14.62
N LEU A 201 -2.86 -17.61 -14.35
CA LEU A 201 -2.37 -18.54 -15.38
C LEU A 201 -3.05 -19.89 -15.25
N GLY A 202 -3.59 -20.41 -16.36
CA GLY A 202 -4.21 -21.74 -16.42
C GLY A 202 -5.11 -21.92 -17.63
#